data_AF-A0AAU8FW38-F1
#
_entry.id   AF-A0AAU8FW38-F1
#
_cell.length_a   1.000
_cell.length_b   1.000
_cell.length_c   1.000
_cell.angle_alpha   90.00
_cell.angle_beta   90.00
_cell.angle_gamma   90.00
#
_symmetry.space_group_name_H-M   'P 1'
#
loop_
_entity.id
_entity.type
_entity.pdbx_description
1 polymer ?
#
loop_
_entity_poly.entity_id
_entity_poly.type
_entity_poly.pdbx_seq_one_letter_code
_entity_poly.pdbx_strand_id
1 'polypeptide(L)' 'MRRSRPPTLTYEVGRHVFVSGGSGRVVLAHGDGRYDVEMAWGEVVTAWAHDMAPRT' A
#
# COMPACT_ATOMS: atom_id res chain seq x y z
N MET A 1 -26.17 -2.59 -13.54
CA MET A 1 -25.26 -3.05 -12.46
C MET A 1 -24.22 -1.96 -12.20
N ARG A 2 -24.39 -1.13 -11.17
CA ARG A 2 -23.30 -0.26 -10.70
C ARG A 2 -22.30 -1.19 -10.02
N ARG A 3 -21.15 -1.46 -10.64
CA ARG A 3 -19.99 -1.97 -9.90
C ARG A 3 -19.70 -0.88 -8.87
N SER A 4 -20.07 -1.12 -7.61
CA SER A 4 -19.59 -0.33 -6.50
C SER A 4 -18.08 -0.33 -6.64
N ARG A 5 -17.50 0.85 -6.94
CA ARG A 5 -16.05 1.02 -6.95
C ARG A 5 -15.58 0.43 -5.62
N PRO A 6 -14.65 -0.53 -5.61
CA PRO A 6 -14.13 -1.04 -4.34
C PRO A 6 -13.76 0.17 -3.49
N PRO A 7 -14.08 0.18 -2.18
CA PRO A 7 -13.65 1.27 -1.31
C PRO A 7 -12.17 1.49 -1.58
N THR A 8 -11.80 2.70 -1.98
CA THR A 8 -10.41 3.03 -2.26
C THR A 8 -9.65 2.82 -0.96
N LEU A 9 -8.94 1.69 -0.86
CA LEU A 9 -8.05 1.42 0.26
C LEU A 9 -7.03 2.56 0.26
N THR A 10 -7.08 3.35 1.32
CA THR A 10 -6.19 4.49 1.51
C THR A 10 -5.29 4.20 2.69
N TYR A 11 -4.00 4.42 2.50
CA TYR A 11 -2.99 4.21 3.52
C TYR A 11 -2.27 5.53 3.81
N GLU A 12 -2.08 5.83 5.09
CA GLU A 12 -1.31 7.00 5.50
C GLU A 12 0.19 6.75 5.33
N VAL A 13 0.94 7.80 5.00
CA VAL A 13 2.40 7.77 5.08
C VAL A 13 2.80 7.42 6.52
N GLY A 14 3.74 6.49 6.65
CA GLY A 14 4.13 5.92 7.93
C GLY A 14 3.32 4.70 8.36
N ARG A 15 2.27 4.29 7.63
CA ARG A 15 1.52 3.07 7.94
C ARG A 15 2.37 1.83 7.63
N HIS A 16 2.40 0.89 8.56
CA HIS A 16 2.97 -0.44 8.32
C HIS A 16 2.00 -1.33 7.55
N VAL A 17 2.49 -1.94 6.48
CA VAL A 17 1.71 -2.77 5.55
C VAL A 17 2.49 -4.04 5.19
N PHE A 18 1.75 -5.07 4.80
CA PHE A 18 2.28 -6.24 4.11
C PHE A 18 2.10 -6.05 2.61
N VAL A 19 3.15 -6.35 1.85
CA VAL A 19 3.19 -6.35 0.38
C VAL A 19 3.72 -7.73 -0.04
N SER A 20 3.36 -8.22 -1.22
CA SER A 20 3.89 -9.49 -1.74
C SER A 20 5.41 -9.58 -1.55
N GLY A 21 5.85 -10.50 -0.69
CA GLY A 21 7.26 -10.72 -0.36
C GLY A 21 7.73 -10.19 1.00
N GLY A 22 6.95 -9.38 1.72
CA GLY A 22 7.36 -8.93 3.06
C GLY A 22 6.47 -7.87 3.69
N SER A 23 7.02 -7.21 4.71
CA SER A 23 6.39 -6.04 5.34
C SER A 23 7.26 -4.81 5.17
N GLY A 24 6.61 -3.66 5.10
CA GLY A 24 7.28 -2.37 4.98
C GLY A 24 6.41 -1.23 5.49
N ARG A 25 6.88 -0.02 5.28
CA ARG A 25 6.22 1.22 5.70
C ARG A 25 5.91 2.08 4.48
N VAL A 26 4.69 2.58 4.39
CA VAL A 26 4.30 3.52 3.32
C VAL A 26 5.13 4.80 3.47
N VAL A 27 5.81 5.21 2.40
CA VAL A 27 6.61 6.44 2.38
C VAL A 27 6.06 7.49 1.43
N LEU A 28 5.27 7.10 0.42
CA LEU A 28 4.60 8.01 -0.51
C LEU A 28 3.26 7.47 -0.98
N ALA A 29 2.28 8.36 -1.17
CA ALA A 29 0.99 8.06 -1.80
C ALA A 29 0.87 8.88 -3.10
N HIS A 30 0.65 8.20 -4.23
CA HIS A 30 0.66 8.82 -5.57
C HIS A 30 -0.70 9.39 -6.01
N GLY A 31 -1.75 9.23 -5.20
CA GLY A 31 -3.11 9.74 -5.50
C GLY A 31 -3.90 8.93 -6.54
N ASP A 32 -3.22 8.06 -7.31
CA ASP A 32 -3.82 7.14 -8.29
C ASP A 32 -4.10 5.74 -7.71
N GLY A 33 -3.85 5.55 -6.41
CA GLY A 33 -3.99 4.27 -5.71
C GLY A 33 -2.71 3.44 -5.63
N ARG A 34 -1.58 3.95 -6.16
CA ARG A 34 -0.25 3.40 -5.91
C ARG A 34 0.42 4.05 -4.71
N TYR A 35 1.29 3.29 -4.06
CA TYR A 35 2.06 3.69 -2.90
C TYR A 35 3.49 3.20 -3.02
N ASP A 36 4.44 4.01 -2.58
CA ASP A 36 5.80 3.55 -2.37
C ASP A 36 5.94 3.07 -0.93
N VAL A 37 6.53 1.90 -0.78
CA VAL A 37 6.71 1.21 0.50
C VAL A 37 8.18 0.93 0.70
N GLU A 38 8.75 1.45 1.79
CA GLU A 38 10.08 1.08 2.26
C GLU A 38 9.99 -0.27 2.97
N MET A 39 10.54 -1.31 2.34
CA MET A 39 10.56 -2.68 2.85
C MET A 39 11.52 -2.81 4.04
N ALA A 40 11.28 -3.78 4.91
CA ALA A 40 12.14 -4.02 6.07
C ALA A 40 13.61 -4.31 5.73
N TRP A 41 13.91 -4.72 4.49
CA TRP A 41 15.27 -4.92 3.97
C TRP A 41 15.88 -3.67 3.30
N GLY A 42 15.20 -2.52 3.34
CA GLY A 42 15.72 -1.21 2.90
C GLY A 42 15.47 -0.84 1.43
N GLU A 43 14.76 -1.67 0.67
CA GLU A 43 14.36 -1.35 -0.71
C GLU A 43 13.01 -0.61 -0.72
N VAL A 44 12.85 0.33 -1.65
CA VAL A 44 11.55 0.97 -1.90
C VAL A 44 10.88 0.30 -3.10
N VAL A 45 9.67 -0.22 -2.88
CA VAL A 45 8.85 -0.84 -3.92
C VAL A 45 7.56 -0.07 -4.12
N THR A 46 7.07 0.02 -5.36
CA THR A 46 5.75 0.58 -5.65
C THR A 46 4.70 -0.52 -5.73
N ALA A 47 3.62 -0.39 -4.96
CA ALA A 47 2.53 -1.37 -4.91
C ALA A 47 1.15 -0.70 -5.02
N TRP A 48 0.17 -1.44 -5.52
CA TRP A 48 -1.22 -1.00 -5.53
C TRP A 48 -1.88 -1.21 -4.17
N ALA A 49 -2.80 -0.32 -3.80
CA ALA A 49 -3.53 -0.42 -2.54
C ALA A 49 -4.19 -1.78 -2.28
N HIS A 50 -4.68 -2.44 -3.34
CA HIS A 50 -5.35 -3.73 -3.26
C HIS A 50 -4.39 -4.92 -3.17
N ASP A 51 -3.09 -4.72 -3.42
CA ASP A 51 -2.04 -5.72 -3.23
C ASP A 51 -1.38 -5.61 -1.84
N MET A 52 -1.80 -4.62 -1.05
CA MET A 52 -1.30 -4.37 0.29
C MET A 52 -2.33 -4.76 1.34
N ALA A 53 -1.86 -5.24 2.48
CA ALA A 53 -2.70 -5.50 3.65
C ALA A 53 -2.20 -4.69 4.86
N PRO A 54 -3.10 -4.06 5.64
CA PRO A 54 -2.72 -3.41 6.89
C PRO A 54 -2.20 -4.44 7.89
N ARG A 55 -1.16 -4.09 8.66
CA ARG A 55 -0.82 -4.86 9.86
C ARG A 55 -1.84 -4.54 10.96
N THR A 56 -2.54 -5.57 11.44
CA THR A 56 -3.40 -5.51 12.64
C THR A 56 -2.55 -5.43 13.90
#